data_AF-A0A327VTM9-F1
#
_entry.id   AF-A0A327VTM9-F1
#
_cell.length_a   1.000
_cell.length_b   1.000
_cell.length_c   1.000
_cell.angle_alpha   90.00
_cell.angle_beta   90.00
_cell.angle_gamma   90.00
#
_symmetry.space_group_name_H-M   'P 1'
#
loop_
_entity.id
_entity.type
_entity.pdbx_description
1 polymer ?
#
loop_
_entity_poly.entity_id
_entity_poly.type
_entity_poly.pdbx_seq_one_letter_code
_entity_poly.pdbx_strand_id
1 'polypeptide(L)'
;MKTTAHKAFYFISLATGLLLLFIGLRFLLVPQQAEADFGIQTGPHISFAFHYIKGIRDFGVGLLTLVLLFSKEYRSLGWMMLCMGLVPCADFLIVLKDPHHLTSHLYPHLTAILICFTAGPYYLFTTKKQVYAL
;
A
#
# COMPACT_ATOMS: atom_id res chain seq x y z
N MET A 1 4.27 20.87 19.53
CA MET A 1 4.73 19.50 19.87
C MET A 1 4.01 18.50 18.98
N LYS A 2 4.72 17.54 18.35
CA LYS A 2 4.06 16.44 17.62
C LYS A 2 3.36 15.53 18.63
N THR A 3 2.05 15.33 18.48
CA THR A 3 1.24 14.47 19.37
C THR A 3 1.69 13.01 19.25
N THR A 4 1.41 12.20 20.27
CA THR A 4 1.66 10.74 20.22
C THR A 4 1.00 10.10 18.99
N ALA A 5 -0.21 10.53 18.64
CA ALA A 5 -0.91 10.10 17.43
C ALA A 5 -0.14 10.41 16.14
N HIS A 6 0.46 11.60 16.03
CA HIS A 6 1.25 11.96 14.86
C HIS A 6 2.47 11.06 14.68
N LYS A 7 3.16 10.72 15.77
CA LYS A 7 4.27 9.77 15.72
C LYS A 7 3.79 8.40 15.25
N ALA A 8 2.66 7.92 15.77
CA ALA A 8 2.10 6.63 15.37
C ALA A 8 1.79 6.59 13.86
N PHE A 9 1.03 7.54 13.34
CA PHE A 9 0.70 7.59 11.90
C PHE A 9 1.94 7.77 11.02
N TYR A 10 2.93 8.55 11.48
CA TYR A 10 4.20 8.68 10.77
C TYR A 10 4.90 7.33 10.62
N PHE A 11 5.04 6.57 11.70
CA PHE A 11 5.69 5.25 11.66
C PHE A 11 4.86 4.21 10.91
N ILE A 12 3.52 4.27 11.00
CA ILE A 12 2.63 3.43 10.18
C ILE A 12 2.86 3.72 8.69
N SER A 13 2.85 4.98 8.26
CA SER A 13 3.10 5.35 6.86
C SER A 13 4.51 4.99 6.40
N LEU A 14 5.51 5.11 7.28
CA LEU A 14 6.87 4.67 7.01
C LEU A 14 6.92 3.17 6.75
N ALA A 15 6.30 2.38 7.65
CA ALA A 15 6.21 0.93 7.50
C ALA A 15 5.45 0.55 6.23
N THR A 16 4.34 1.21 5.92
CA THR A 16 3.57 0.99 4.68
C THR A 16 4.43 1.23 3.43
N GLY A 17 5.14 2.35 3.37
CA GLY A 17 6.01 2.66 2.23
C GLY A 17 7.12 1.61 2.04
N LEU A 18 7.78 1.21 3.14
CA LEU A 18 8.82 0.19 3.12
C LEU A 18 8.29 -1.21 2.75
N LEU A 19 7.12 -1.59 3.28
CA LEU A 19 6.48 -2.86 2.95
C LEU A 19 6.06 -2.91 1.48
N LEU A 20 5.54 -1.82 0.91
CA LEU A 20 5.20 -1.76 -0.51
C LEU A 20 6.44 -1.83 -1.41
N LEU A 21 7.56 -1.20 -1.03
CA LEU A 21 8.84 -1.39 -1.72
C LEU A 21 9.27 -2.87 -1.70
N PHE A 22 9.18 -3.50 -0.53
CA PHE A 22 9.53 -4.91 -0.35
C PHE A 22 8.63 -5.82 -1.18
N ILE A 23 7.30 -5.65 -1.12
CA ILE A 23 6.32 -6.43 -1.89
C ILE A 23 6.55 -6.24 -3.39
N GLY A 24 6.72 -4.99 -3.83
CA GLY A 24 7.00 -4.67 -5.24
C GLY A 24 8.27 -5.36 -5.72
N LEU A 25 9.35 -5.30 -4.93
CA LEU A 25 10.60 -5.99 -5.24
C LEU A 25 10.44 -7.51 -5.29
N ARG A 26 9.64 -8.11 -4.40
CA ARG A 26 9.35 -9.55 -4.45
C ARG A 26 8.65 -9.96 -5.74
N PHE A 27 7.67 -9.19 -6.20
CA PHE A 27 7.01 -9.46 -7.48
C PHE A 27 7.95 -9.28 -8.70
N LEU A 28 9.02 -8.49 -8.57
CA LEU A 28 10.03 -8.31 -9.61
C LEU A 28 11.10 -9.42 -9.60
N LEU A 29 11.49 -9.92 -8.43
CA LEU A 29 12.61 -10.87 -8.29
C LEU A 29 12.17 -12.32 -8.14
N VAL A 30 11.06 -12.57 -7.45
CA VAL A 30 10.55 -13.90 -7.07
C VAL A 30 9.03 -13.97 -7.29
N PRO A 31 8.54 -13.74 -8.53
CA PRO A 31 7.12 -13.51 -8.83
C PRO A 31 6.22 -14.68 -8.42
N GLN A 32 6.66 -15.93 -8.63
CA GLN A 32 5.88 -17.12 -8.28
C GLN A 32 5.65 -17.23 -6.76
N GLN A 33 6.70 -17.02 -5.94
CA GLN A 33 6.54 -17.02 -4.48
C GLN A 33 5.73 -15.81 -4.01
N ALA A 34 5.94 -14.64 -4.62
CA ALA A 34 5.20 -13.42 -4.28
C ALA A 34 3.69 -13.58 -4.52
N GLU A 35 3.31 -14.22 -5.63
CA GLU A 35 1.93 -14.55 -5.96
C GLU A 35 1.29 -15.51 -4.96
N ALA A 36 1.98 -16.61 -4.63
CA ALA A 36 1.49 -17.58 -3.66
C ALA A 36 1.26 -16.91 -2.29
N ASP A 37 2.19 -16.07 -1.84
CA ASP A 37 2.06 -15.33 -0.59
C ASP A 37 0.98 -14.25 -0.63
N PHE A 38 0.71 -13.69 -1.82
CA PHE A 38 -0.37 -12.72 -2.05
C PHE A 38 -1.77 -13.37 -1.89
N GLY A 39 -1.85 -14.69 -2.07
CA GLY A 39 -3.07 -15.48 -1.86
C GLY A 39 -3.84 -15.81 -3.14
N ILE A 40 -3.20 -15.74 -4.30
CA ILE A 40 -3.78 -16.15 -5.59
C ILE A 40 -2.94 -17.26 -6.21
N GLN A 41 -3.57 -18.10 -7.05
CA GLN A 41 -2.87 -19.09 -7.87
C GLN A 41 -3.35 -19.00 -9.32
N THR A 42 -2.52 -18.46 -10.19
CA THR A 42 -2.80 -18.29 -11.63
C THR A 42 -2.45 -19.53 -12.46
N GLY A 43 -2.02 -20.62 -11.81
CA GLY A 43 -1.67 -21.89 -12.46
C GLY A 43 -0.29 -21.88 -13.12
N PRO A 44 -0.03 -22.74 -14.11
CA PRO A 44 1.26 -22.83 -14.78
C PRO A 44 1.62 -21.52 -15.50
N HIS A 45 2.77 -20.92 -15.15
CA HIS A 45 3.20 -19.66 -15.75
C HIS A 45 3.89 -19.88 -17.10
N ILE A 46 3.30 -19.35 -18.16
CA ILE A 46 3.97 -19.17 -19.46
C ILE A 46 4.75 -17.84 -19.47
N SER A 47 4.34 -16.87 -18.64
CA SER A 47 4.96 -15.55 -18.50
C SER A 47 4.63 -14.91 -17.15
N PHE A 48 5.55 -14.09 -16.63
CA PHE A 48 5.39 -13.28 -15.41
C PHE A 48 5.14 -11.80 -15.69
N ALA A 49 4.77 -11.43 -16.93
CA ALA A 49 4.61 -10.02 -17.31
C ALA A 49 3.63 -9.25 -16.41
N PHE A 50 2.50 -9.85 -16.02
CA PHE A 50 1.54 -9.22 -15.11
C PHE A 50 2.08 -9.07 -13.68
N HIS A 51 2.86 -10.04 -13.20
CA HIS A 51 3.56 -9.96 -11.92
C HIS A 51 4.54 -8.79 -11.90
N TYR A 52 5.30 -8.59 -12.97
CA TYR A 52 6.21 -7.46 -13.08
C TYR A 52 5.48 -6.12 -13.14
N ILE A 53 4.36 -6.04 -13.86
CA ILE A 53 3.51 -4.84 -13.89
C ILE A 53 2.97 -4.53 -12.49
N LYS A 54 2.53 -5.54 -11.74
CA LYS A 54 2.13 -5.38 -10.34
C LYS A 54 3.30 -4.93 -9.47
N GLY A 55 4.44 -5.61 -9.60
CA GLY A 55 5.63 -5.34 -8.80
C GLY A 55 6.12 -3.91 -8.93
N ILE A 56 6.21 -3.38 -10.15
CA ILE A 56 6.65 -2.00 -10.36
C ILE A 56 5.62 -0.97 -9.86
N ARG A 57 4.32 -1.30 -9.89
CA ARG A 57 3.27 -0.44 -9.33
C ARG A 57 3.39 -0.35 -7.81
N ASP A 58 3.48 -1.49 -7.11
CA ASP A 58 3.62 -1.52 -5.66
C ASP A 58 4.92 -0.83 -5.22
N PHE A 59 6.02 -1.08 -5.94
CA PHE A 59 7.30 -0.41 -5.70
C PHE A 59 7.18 1.12 -5.88
N GLY A 60 6.60 1.58 -6.98
CA GLY A 60 6.43 3.01 -7.26
C GLY A 60 5.54 3.70 -6.23
N VAL A 61 4.46 3.06 -5.79
CA VAL A 61 3.55 3.56 -4.75
C VAL A 61 4.24 3.62 -3.39
N GLY A 62 5.02 2.59 -3.04
CA GLY A 62 5.85 2.58 -1.83
C GLY A 62 6.87 3.71 -1.84
N LEU A 63 7.56 3.92 -2.96
CA LEU A 63 8.52 5.00 -3.12
C LEU A 63 7.88 6.37 -2.97
N LEU A 64 6.76 6.61 -3.66
CA LEU A 64 6.02 7.88 -3.57
C LEU A 64 5.52 8.14 -2.13
N THR A 65 5.06 7.09 -1.44
CA THR A 65 4.67 7.17 -0.02
C THR A 65 5.82 7.72 0.83
N LEU A 66 7.03 7.16 0.68
CA LEU A 66 8.21 7.59 1.43
C LEU A 66 8.66 9.00 1.05
N VAL A 67 8.64 9.34 -0.24
CA VAL A 67 8.99 10.68 -0.73
C VAL A 67 8.06 11.72 -0.10
N LEU A 68 6.73 11.51 -0.14
CA LEU A 68 5.77 12.44 0.46
C LEU A 68 5.95 12.53 1.99
N LEU A 69 6.19 11.39 2.65
CA LEU A 69 6.40 11.34 4.10
C LEU A 69 7.67 12.10 4.54
N PHE A 70 8.79 11.91 3.83
CA PHE A 70 10.08 12.54 4.15
C PHE A 70 10.12 14.02 3.74
N SER A 71 9.46 14.38 2.65
CA SER A 71 9.25 15.78 2.25
C SER A 71 8.25 16.52 3.15
N LYS A 72 7.61 15.82 4.11
CA LYS A 72 6.58 16.36 5.01
C LYS A 72 5.34 16.87 4.27
N GLU A 73 5.08 16.35 3.08
CA GLU A 73 3.91 16.62 2.25
C GLU A 73 2.69 15.81 2.74
N TYR A 74 2.35 15.96 4.02
CA TYR A 74 1.39 15.08 4.70
C TYR A 74 -0.02 15.15 4.10
N ARG A 75 -0.45 16.31 3.59
CA ARG A 75 -1.78 16.42 2.96
C ARG A 75 -1.85 15.64 1.65
N SER A 76 -0.81 15.72 0.83
CA SER A 76 -0.68 14.93 -0.40
C SER A 76 -0.57 13.44 -0.09
N LEU A 77 0.18 13.08 0.95
CA LEU A 77 0.23 11.72 1.48
C LEU A 77 -1.15 11.22 1.93
N GLY A 78 -1.94 12.07 2.60
CA GLY A 78 -3.29 11.72 3.05
C GLY A 78 -4.24 11.39 1.90
N TRP A 79 -4.23 12.21 0.84
CA TRP A 79 -4.99 11.93 -0.39
C TRP A 79 -4.48 10.68 -1.10
N MET A 80 -3.16 10.51 -1.21
CA MET A 80 -2.56 9.32 -1.78
C MET A 80 -3.02 8.07 -1.03
N MET A 81 -3.02 8.07 0.30
CA MET A 81 -3.46 6.93 1.12
C MET A 81 -4.92 6.57 0.85
N LEU A 82 -5.82 7.57 0.73
CA LEU A 82 -7.23 7.33 0.44
C LEU A 82 -7.45 6.77 -0.97
N CYS A 83 -6.86 7.40 -1.99
CA CYS A 83 -7.02 6.99 -3.38
C CYS A 83 -6.39 5.61 -3.61
N MET A 84 -5.18 5.39 -3.11
CA MET A 84 -4.47 4.12 -3.27
C MET A 84 -5.02 3.02 -2.35
N GLY A 85 -5.76 3.37 -1.29
CA GLY A 85 -6.51 2.41 -0.47
C GLY A 85 -7.57 1.62 -1.24
N LEU A 86 -7.98 2.09 -2.42
CA LEU A 86 -8.84 1.32 -3.33
C LEU A 86 -8.14 0.07 -3.89
N VAL A 87 -6.81 0.08 -4.01
CA VAL A 87 -6.02 -1.06 -4.49
C VAL A 87 -6.14 -2.26 -3.55
N PRO A 88 -5.80 -2.17 -2.24
CA PRO A 88 -5.96 -3.31 -1.34
C PRO A 88 -7.43 -3.70 -1.14
N CYS A 89 -8.41 -2.82 -1.37
CA CYS A 89 -9.82 -3.23 -1.47
C CYS A 89 -10.08 -4.17 -2.64
N ALA A 90 -9.58 -3.83 -3.83
CA ALA A 90 -9.69 -4.69 -5.00
C ALA A 90 -8.93 -6.01 -4.79
N ASP A 91 -7.71 -5.93 -4.26
CA ASP A 91 -6.87 -7.10 -3.97
C ASP A 91 -7.55 -8.05 -2.98
N PHE A 92 -8.13 -7.52 -1.90
CA PHE A 92 -8.92 -8.31 -0.93
C PHE A 92 -10.06 -9.05 -1.62
N LEU A 93 -10.82 -8.36 -2.48
CA LEU A 93 -11.94 -8.96 -3.21
C LEU A 93 -11.50 -10.00 -4.24
N ILE A 94 -10.33 -9.81 -4.86
CA ILE A 94 -9.76 -10.79 -5.80
C ILE A 94 -9.36 -12.06 -5.05
N VAL A 95 -8.64 -11.94 -3.94
CA VAL A 95 -8.25 -13.09 -3.11
C VAL A 95 -9.49 -13.80 -2.54
N LEU A 96 -10.46 -13.05 -2.02
CA LEU A 96 -11.68 -13.63 -1.44
C LEU A 96 -12.49 -14.44 -2.47
N LYS A 97 -12.44 -14.05 -3.75
CA LYS A 97 -13.15 -14.72 -4.84
C LYS A 97 -12.46 -15.99 -5.32
N ASP A 98 -11.20 -16.21 -4.97
CA ASP A 98 -10.51 -17.47 -5.28
C ASP A 98 -11.15 -18.60 -4.44
N PRO A 99 -11.73 -19.65 -5.05
CA PRO A 99 -12.35 -20.76 -4.32
C PRO A 99 -11.41 -21.48 -3.35
N HIS A 100 -10.10 -21.34 -3.54
CA HIS A 100 -9.07 -22.03 -2.78
C HIS A 100 -8.28 -21.09 -1.86
N HIS A 101 -8.73 -19.85 -1.65
CA HIS A 101 -8.03 -18.91 -0.78
C HIS A 101 -7.95 -19.42 0.66
N LEU A 102 -6.81 -19.18 1.31
CA LEU A 102 -6.71 -19.28 2.76
C LEU A 102 -7.10 -17.95 3.39
N THR A 103 -7.93 -17.97 4.45
CA THR A 103 -8.35 -16.77 5.16
C THR A 103 -7.17 -15.93 5.66
N SER A 104 -6.03 -16.56 5.95
CA SER A 104 -4.80 -15.87 6.36
C SER A 104 -4.28 -14.88 5.32
N HIS A 105 -4.49 -15.13 4.02
CA HIS A 105 -4.07 -14.21 2.96
C HIS A 105 -4.97 -12.97 2.86
N LEU A 106 -6.12 -12.94 3.52
CA LEU A 106 -6.99 -11.76 3.57
C LEU A 106 -6.49 -10.71 4.58
N TYR A 107 -5.76 -11.12 5.61
CA TYR A 107 -5.33 -10.21 6.68
C TYR A 107 -4.38 -9.09 6.22
N PRO A 108 -3.37 -9.33 5.36
CA PRO A 108 -2.52 -8.26 4.85
C PRO A 108 -3.31 -7.20 4.10
N HIS A 109 -4.25 -7.62 3.24
CA HIS A 109 -5.11 -6.72 2.47
C HIS A 109 -6.04 -5.91 3.38
N LEU A 110 -6.72 -6.56 4.32
CA LEU A 110 -7.57 -5.87 5.30
C LEU A 110 -6.77 -4.87 6.14
N THR A 111 -5.55 -5.24 6.55
CA THR A 111 -4.66 -4.35 7.30
C THR A 111 -4.31 -3.11 6.47
N ALA A 112 -3.97 -3.29 5.19
CA ALA A 112 -3.69 -2.18 4.28
C ALA A 112 -4.91 -1.26 4.09
N ILE A 113 -6.11 -1.83 3.94
CA ILE A 113 -7.37 -1.07 3.89
C ILE A 113 -7.51 -0.20 5.15
N LEU A 114 -7.41 -0.80 6.33
CA LEU A 114 -7.54 -0.09 7.60
C LEU A 114 -6.49 1.02 7.75
N ILE A 115 -5.23 0.76 7.37
CA ILE A 115 -4.17 1.78 7.40
C ILE A 115 -4.53 2.94 6.46
N CYS A 116 -4.86 2.68 5.20
CA CYS A 116 -5.16 3.70 4.21
C CYS A 116 -6.34 4.59 4.64
N PHE A 117 -7.44 3.97 5.08
CA PHE A 117 -8.66 4.68 5.47
C PHE A 117 -8.62 5.30 6.87
N THR A 118 -7.56 5.07 7.66
CA THR A 118 -7.34 5.78 8.93
C THR A 118 -6.25 6.84 8.82
N ALA A 119 -5.10 6.52 8.21
CA ALA A 119 -3.99 7.43 8.02
C ALA A 119 -4.33 8.56 7.04
N GLY A 120 -5.08 8.26 5.97
CA GLY A 120 -5.54 9.23 5.00
C GLY A 120 -6.31 10.40 5.64
N PRO A 121 -7.46 10.13 6.29
CA PRO A 121 -8.22 11.16 7.00
C PRO A 121 -7.41 11.84 8.10
N TYR A 122 -6.60 11.09 8.84
CA TYR A 122 -5.74 11.66 9.87
C TYR A 122 -4.86 12.79 9.33
N TYR A 123 -4.12 12.57 8.24
CA TYR A 123 -3.27 13.61 7.67
C TYR A 123 -4.06 14.77 7.07
N LEU A 124 -5.23 14.50 6.47
CA LEU A 124 -6.08 15.54 5.89
C LEU A 124 -6.68 16.49 6.93
N PHE A 125 -7.05 15.98 8.10
CA PHE A 125 -7.65 16.76 9.18
C PHE A 125 -6.63 17.39 10.13
N THR A 126 -5.41 16.84 10.22
CA THR A 126 -4.37 17.37 11.13
C THR A 126 -3.33 18.26 10.45
N THR A 127 -3.24 18.22 9.11
CA THR A 127 -2.30 19.06 8.35
C THR A 127 -3.01 20.27 7.77
N LYS A 128 -2.55 21.48 8.12
CA LYS A 128 -3.07 22.71 7.53
C LYS A 128 -2.84 22.69 6.01
N LYS A 129 -3.84 23.11 5.24
CA LYS A 129 -3.69 23.34 3.79
C LYS A 129 -2.65 24.44 3.60
N GLN A 130 -1.55 24.15 2.92
CA GLN A 130 -0.65 25.21 2.46
C GLN A 130 -1.39 26.02 1.40
N VAL A 131 -1.60 27.30 1.68
CA VAL A 131 -2.05 28.28 0.69
C VAL A 131 -0.77 28.75 0.01
N TYR A 132 -0.53 28.29 -1.21
CA TYR A 132 0.50 28.87 -2.05
C TYR A 132 0.04 30.29 -2.38
N ALA A 133 0.78 31.30 -1.92
CA ALA A 133 0.60 32.67 -2.41
C ALA A 133 1.04 32.66 -3.88
N LEU A 134 0.07 32.87 -4.78
CA LEU A 134 0.31 33.08 -6.21
C LEU A 134 0.72 34.53 -6.45
#